data_AF-A0A507EUG8-F1
#
_entry.id   AF-A0A507EUG8-F1
#
_cell.length_a   1.000
_cell.length_b   1.000
_cell.length_c   1.000
_cell.angle_alpha   90.00
_cell.angle_beta   90.00
_cell.angle_gamma   90.00
#
_symmetry.space_group_name_H-M   'P 1'
#
loop_
_entity.id
_entity.type
_entity.pdbx_description
1 polymer ?
#
loop_
_entity_poly.entity_id
_entity_poly.type
_entity_poly.pdbx_seq_one_letter_code
_entity_poly.pdbx_strand_id
1 'polypeptide(L)'
;SVIIEIATTVIAPSYTQNTTEWVALAKTIRFPYWDYASNAAMEDPHPAIFSQPSVVILAGPNGAQLTMENPLVSFSLPDAIYDELRVLGFRSQETYRTGSLSAHKVAQLRAQVRLLFDTTLEDWFAFASSKKDSKDPQDPRQFLNIEGIHNTIHGAVGHNSYMGDPASASYDPIFYFHHCNIDRLTALYQACFNEFPDPSIANTPLTPFRIRPGSDDAWTSYDSNSTRAFGYTYPELANGASGTQLALNLFKTYSFVDPDSIKDTNRNPNRRRRRDVSTRDVSGPPSMYRKASRYLERGLAKAYNLAGFRQRIEATTFTETKPAMAGDETSTFGGDAAYAHFSVDMHSIDEPFSVVMKVDGHEAGSSYVFATRKTHHGDVMVIGSSVVLTFELYHAGLLFKPEEWKKHVTVEIRDFVGDTVDLSLFPTLNVILRSCVHDAEDKDNNPYTKWSEDAIQLYP
;
A
#
# COMPACT_ATOMS: atom_id res chain seq x y z
N SER A 1 10.68 8.39 -18.32
CA SER A 1 11.61 9.08 -19.25
C SER A 1 11.48 10.59 -19.20
N VAL A 2 10.26 11.15 -19.28
CA VAL A 2 10.01 12.61 -19.40
C VAL A 2 10.71 13.47 -18.33
N ILE A 3 10.61 13.13 -17.04
CA ILE A 3 11.26 13.92 -15.96
C ILE A 3 12.79 13.95 -16.12
N ILE A 4 13.40 12.81 -16.44
CA ILE A 4 14.86 12.70 -16.65
C ILE A 4 15.27 13.51 -17.88
N GLU A 5 14.47 13.46 -18.94
CA GLU A 5 14.71 14.22 -20.17
C GLU A 5 14.69 15.72 -19.86
N ILE A 6 13.62 16.25 -19.26
CA ILE A 6 13.50 17.66 -18.88
C ILE A 6 14.64 18.07 -17.92
N ALA A 7 14.95 17.23 -16.93
CA ALA A 7 16.05 17.48 -16.00
C ALA A 7 17.39 17.60 -16.73
N THR A 8 17.62 16.78 -17.76
CA THR A 8 18.89 16.69 -18.49
C THR A 8 19.02 17.76 -19.58
N THR A 9 17.94 18.08 -20.29
CA THR A 9 17.97 18.93 -21.49
C THR A 9 17.54 20.38 -21.23
N VAL A 10 16.80 20.63 -20.14
CA VAL A 10 16.27 21.95 -19.81
C VAL A 10 16.82 22.46 -18.48
N ILE A 11 16.62 21.70 -17.40
CA ILE A 11 16.91 22.19 -16.04
C ILE A 11 18.41 22.22 -15.77
N ALA A 12 19.12 21.10 -15.90
CA ALA A 12 20.55 21.04 -15.62
C ALA A 12 21.40 22.00 -16.49
N PRO A 13 21.11 22.18 -17.79
CA PRO A 13 21.80 23.19 -18.61
C PRO A 13 21.59 24.65 -18.17
N SER A 14 20.55 24.94 -17.38
CA SER A 14 20.33 26.28 -16.83
C SER A 14 21.30 26.65 -15.72
N TYR A 15 22.03 25.66 -15.14
CA TYR A 15 22.98 25.91 -14.06
C TYR A 15 24.23 26.62 -14.58
N THR A 16 24.64 27.71 -13.92
CA THR A 16 25.78 28.54 -14.29
C THR A 16 27.12 28.02 -13.76
N GLN A 17 27.08 27.08 -12.82
CA GLN A 17 28.24 26.41 -12.24
C GLN A 17 28.03 24.89 -12.29
N ASN A 18 29.11 24.14 -12.49
CA ASN A 18 29.12 22.68 -12.49
C ASN A 18 28.09 22.06 -13.47
N THR A 19 27.76 22.74 -14.56
CA THR A 19 26.71 22.34 -15.51
C THR A 19 26.87 20.90 -16.01
N THR A 20 28.10 20.49 -16.34
CA THR A 20 28.40 19.12 -16.78
C THR A 20 28.10 18.09 -15.68
N GLU A 21 28.38 18.41 -14.42
CA GLU A 21 28.08 17.54 -13.28
C GLU A 21 26.57 17.46 -13.04
N TRP A 22 25.84 18.58 -13.10
CA TRP A 22 24.38 18.59 -13.01
C TRP A 22 23.72 17.77 -14.12
N VAL A 23 24.21 17.86 -15.36
CA VAL A 23 23.71 17.06 -16.48
C VAL A 23 24.02 15.58 -16.27
N ALA A 24 25.19 15.24 -15.73
CA ALA A 24 25.54 13.86 -15.38
C ALA A 24 24.63 13.31 -14.26
N LEU A 25 24.41 14.09 -13.20
CA LEU A 25 23.53 13.74 -12.08
C LEU A 25 22.07 13.59 -12.53
N ALA A 26 21.57 14.47 -13.40
CA ALA A 26 20.21 14.40 -13.94
C ALA A 26 19.92 13.06 -14.65
N LYS A 27 20.92 12.42 -15.26
CA LYS A 27 20.78 11.10 -15.88
C LYS A 27 20.66 9.95 -14.86
N THR A 28 21.13 10.17 -13.64
CA THR A 28 21.11 9.17 -12.56
C THR A 28 19.82 9.16 -11.76
N ILE A 29 19.04 10.25 -11.78
CA ILE A 29 17.81 10.33 -10.97
C ILE A 29 16.80 9.28 -11.42
N ARG A 30 16.05 8.76 -10.47
CA ARG A 30 14.88 7.91 -10.69
C ARG A 30 13.71 8.48 -9.89
N PHE A 31 12.50 8.17 -10.32
CA PHE A 31 11.32 8.66 -9.61
C PHE A 31 11.27 8.00 -8.21
N PRO A 32 11.10 8.78 -7.13
CA PRO A 32 11.03 8.23 -5.78
C PRO A 32 9.67 7.55 -5.52
N TYR A 33 9.68 6.50 -4.69
CA TYR A 33 8.47 5.84 -4.20
C TYR A 33 8.08 6.35 -2.81
N TRP A 34 6.79 6.31 -2.49
CA TRP A 34 6.29 6.56 -1.13
C TRP A 34 5.96 5.23 -0.44
N ASP A 35 6.86 4.76 0.42
CA ASP A 35 6.65 3.54 1.20
C ASP A 35 5.87 3.82 2.49
N TYR A 36 4.55 3.74 2.38
CA TYR A 36 3.57 3.90 3.45
C TYR A 36 3.50 2.73 4.44
N ALA A 37 4.30 1.67 4.27
CA ALA A 37 4.39 0.54 5.20
C ALA A 37 5.78 0.43 5.89
N SER A 38 6.72 1.30 5.51
CA SER A 38 8.08 1.33 6.05
C SER A 38 8.15 1.75 7.52
N ASN A 39 9.31 1.53 8.14
CA ASN A 39 9.56 2.07 9.48
C ASN A 39 9.55 3.61 9.50
N ALA A 40 9.97 4.26 8.40
CA ALA A 40 9.92 5.71 8.28
C ALA A 40 8.47 6.22 8.28
N ALA A 41 7.53 5.49 7.67
CA ALA A 41 6.11 5.82 7.72
C ALA A 41 5.52 5.73 9.14
N MET A 42 6.18 5.04 10.08
CA MET A 42 5.78 5.03 11.49
C MET A 42 6.24 6.30 12.25
N GLU A 43 7.12 7.10 11.67
CA GLU A 43 7.53 8.38 12.26
C GLU A 43 6.93 9.55 11.48
N ASP A 44 6.80 9.35 10.16
CA ASP A 44 6.25 10.29 9.20
C ASP A 44 5.24 9.60 8.27
N PRO A 45 4.00 9.32 8.75
CA PRO A 45 2.96 8.63 7.97
C PRO A 45 2.65 9.30 6.64
N HIS A 46 2.78 10.62 6.59
CA HIS A 46 2.50 11.42 5.41
C HIS A 46 3.58 12.50 5.26
N PRO A 47 4.64 12.20 4.46
CA PRO A 47 5.80 13.08 4.34
C PRO A 47 5.43 14.54 4.14
N ALA A 48 6.03 15.42 4.94
CA ALA A 48 5.67 16.84 4.95
C ALA A 48 5.84 17.50 3.57
N ILE A 49 6.72 16.98 2.71
CA ILE A 49 6.88 17.45 1.32
C ILE A 49 5.60 17.35 0.50
N PHE A 50 4.64 16.50 0.88
CA PHE A 50 3.35 16.42 0.21
C PHE A 50 2.37 17.50 0.66
N SER A 51 2.64 18.21 1.77
CA SER A 51 1.73 19.22 2.33
C SER A 51 2.35 20.61 2.46
N GLN A 52 3.68 20.73 2.38
CA GLN A 52 4.38 22.01 2.49
C GLN A 52 4.18 22.85 1.21
N PRO A 53 3.61 24.07 1.30
CA PRO A 53 3.29 24.87 0.11
C PRO A 53 4.52 25.33 -0.66
N SER A 54 5.68 25.32 -0.02
CA SER A 54 6.96 25.72 -0.62
C SER A 54 8.06 24.72 -0.28
N VAL A 55 8.99 24.55 -1.20
CA VAL A 55 10.19 23.73 -1.02
C VAL A 55 11.44 24.58 -1.18
N VAL A 56 12.46 24.27 -0.39
CA VAL A 56 13.79 24.89 -0.49
C VAL A 56 14.65 24.05 -1.42
N ILE A 57 15.13 24.65 -2.49
CA ILE A 57 16.15 24.09 -3.38
C ILE A 57 17.52 24.57 -2.89
N LEU A 58 18.34 23.63 -2.43
CA LEU A 58 19.63 23.93 -1.78
C LEU A 58 20.63 24.63 -2.71
N ALA A 59 20.61 24.27 -4.00
CA ALA A 59 21.43 24.87 -5.03
C ALA A 59 20.56 25.10 -6.27
N GLY A 60 20.12 26.34 -6.48
CA GLY A 60 19.42 26.74 -7.70
C GLY A 60 20.38 26.91 -8.89
N PRO A 61 19.85 27.27 -10.07
CA PRO A 61 20.66 27.40 -11.29
C PRO A 61 21.84 28.38 -11.18
N ASN A 62 21.73 29.43 -10.35
CA ASN A 62 22.82 30.39 -10.11
C ASN A 62 23.78 29.96 -8.99
N GLY A 63 23.62 28.75 -8.43
CA GLY A 63 24.37 28.22 -7.30
C GLY A 63 23.87 28.67 -5.92
N ALA A 64 22.91 29.62 -5.85
CA ALA A 64 22.33 30.07 -4.60
C ALA A 64 21.10 29.24 -4.22
N GLN A 65 20.85 29.10 -2.91
CA GLN A 65 19.62 28.52 -2.41
C GLN A 65 18.41 29.35 -2.88
N LEU A 66 17.34 28.69 -3.30
CA LEU A 66 16.07 29.34 -3.63
C LEU A 66 14.90 28.62 -2.99
N THR A 67 13.81 29.33 -2.78
CA THR A 67 12.52 28.77 -2.35
C THR A 67 11.54 28.91 -3.49
N MET A 68 10.78 27.87 -3.77
CA MET A 68 9.74 27.87 -4.78
C MET A 68 8.46 27.23 -4.25
N GLU A 69 7.34 27.51 -4.91
CA GLU A 69 6.10 26.76 -4.69
C GLU A 69 6.35 25.28 -4.95
N ASN A 70 5.77 24.44 -4.11
CA ASN A 70 6.02 23.01 -4.14
C ASN A 70 5.07 22.32 -5.15
N PRO A 71 5.59 21.85 -6.29
CA PRO A 71 4.76 21.22 -7.32
C PRO A 71 4.25 19.84 -6.91
N LEU A 72 4.62 19.34 -5.72
CA LEU A 72 4.18 18.06 -5.20
C LEU A 72 2.90 18.18 -4.33
N VAL A 73 2.41 19.39 -4.09
CA VAL A 73 1.19 19.62 -3.29
C VAL A 73 -0.06 19.60 -4.13
N SER A 74 -0.06 20.31 -5.26
CA SER A 74 -1.20 20.43 -6.17
C SER A 74 -0.74 20.62 -7.62
N PHE A 75 -1.69 20.51 -8.54
CA PHE A 75 -1.53 20.76 -9.96
C PHE A 75 -2.72 21.58 -10.48
N SER A 76 -2.44 22.68 -11.17
CA SER A 76 -3.45 23.47 -11.89
C SER A 76 -3.85 22.75 -13.16
N LEU A 77 -5.10 22.31 -13.26
CA LEU A 77 -5.62 21.75 -14.50
C LEU A 77 -5.79 22.85 -15.57
N PRO A 78 -5.52 22.54 -16.85
CA PRO A 78 -5.96 23.38 -17.97
C PRO A 78 -7.49 23.54 -17.98
N ASP A 79 -7.99 24.72 -18.39
CA ASP A 79 -9.42 25.06 -18.38
C ASP A 79 -10.30 23.97 -19.04
N ALA A 80 -9.88 23.49 -20.21
CA ALA A 80 -10.64 22.48 -20.96
C ALA A 80 -10.84 21.17 -20.17
N ILE A 81 -9.83 20.73 -19.42
CA ILE A 81 -9.91 19.51 -18.61
C ILE A 81 -10.76 19.79 -17.36
N TYR A 82 -10.56 20.95 -16.74
CA TYR A 82 -11.33 21.30 -15.54
C TYR A 82 -12.82 21.46 -15.84
N ASP A 83 -13.20 22.00 -16.99
CA ASP A 83 -14.60 22.12 -17.39
C ASP A 83 -15.31 20.76 -17.47
N GLU A 84 -14.61 19.71 -17.94
CA GLU A 84 -15.14 18.34 -17.95
C GLU A 84 -15.30 17.79 -16.53
N LEU A 85 -14.27 17.94 -15.67
CA LEU A 85 -14.32 17.45 -14.29
C LEU A 85 -15.34 18.23 -13.43
N ARG A 86 -15.56 19.52 -13.71
CA ARG A 86 -16.54 20.34 -12.99
C ARG A 86 -17.96 19.79 -13.14
N VAL A 87 -18.29 19.23 -14.30
CA VAL A 87 -19.58 18.54 -14.54
C VAL A 87 -19.72 17.28 -13.68
N LEU A 88 -18.59 16.63 -13.34
CA LEU A 88 -18.54 15.46 -12.45
C LEU A 88 -18.55 15.83 -10.95
N GLY A 89 -18.57 17.12 -10.60
CA GLY A 89 -18.69 17.59 -9.21
C GLY A 89 -17.38 18.06 -8.58
N PHE A 90 -16.28 18.12 -9.34
CA PHE A 90 -15.01 18.67 -8.86
C PHE A 90 -15.11 20.18 -8.64
N ARG A 91 -14.60 20.65 -7.49
CA ARG A 91 -14.87 22.00 -6.96
C ARG A 91 -13.77 23.03 -7.20
N SER A 92 -12.63 22.62 -7.72
CA SER A 92 -11.42 23.44 -7.82
C SER A 92 -10.66 23.10 -9.09
N GLN A 93 -10.10 24.09 -9.77
CA GLN A 93 -9.20 23.87 -10.90
C GLN A 93 -7.80 23.39 -10.46
N GLU A 94 -7.42 23.67 -9.23
CA GLU A 94 -6.25 23.10 -8.58
C GLU A 94 -6.63 21.78 -7.92
N THR A 95 -5.80 20.75 -8.09
CA THR A 95 -5.97 19.51 -7.32
C THR A 95 -5.83 19.76 -5.82
N TYR A 96 -6.58 19.01 -5.03
CA TYR A 96 -6.58 19.13 -3.57
C TYR A 96 -6.76 17.75 -2.94
N ARG A 97 -6.34 17.63 -1.68
CA ARG A 97 -6.44 16.43 -0.87
C ARG A 97 -7.24 16.72 0.38
N THR A 98 -8.11 15.79 0.75
CA THR A 98 -8.99 15.87 1.93
C THR A 98 -8.46 15.00 3.07
N GLY A 99 -7.72 13.94 2.74
CA GLY A 99 -7.21 12.93 3.65
C GLY A 99 -5.70 12.98 3.84
N SER A 100 -5.22 12.15 4.76
CA SER A 100 -3.80 11.86 4.99
C SER A 100 -3.69 10.52 5.72
N LEU A 101 -2.54 9.85 5.64
CA LEU A 101 -2.34 8.64 6.43
C LEU A 101 -2.19 8.98 7.91
N SER A 102 -2.90 8.24 8.75
CA SER A 102 -2.69 8.23 10.20
C SER A 102 -1.70 7.13 10.58
N ALA A 103 -1.13 7.24 11.78
CA ALA A 103 -0.37 6.17 12.42
C ALA A 103 -1.10 4.81 12.38
N HIS A 104 -2.39 4.82 12.77
CA HIS A 104 -3.24 3.64 12.74
C HIS A 104 -3.37 3.03 11.33
N LYS A 105 -3.56 3.87 10.30
CA LYS A 105 -3.65 3.38 8.92
C LYS A 105 -2.32 2.80 8.44
N VAL A 106 -1.18 3.38 8.81
CA VAL A 106 0.16 2.83 8.53
C VAL A 106 0.32 1.44 9.12
N ALA A 107 -0.09 1.22 10.37
CA ALA A 107 -0.05 -0.10 11.00
C ALA A 107 -0.89 -1.14 10.24
N GLN A 108 -2.09 -0.77 9.80
CA GLN A 108 -2.95 -1.65 8.99
C GLN A 108 -2.32 -1.99 7.64
N LEU A 109 -1.85 -0.96 6.90
CA LEU A 109 -1.19 -1.13 5.61
C LEU A 109 0.04 -2.02 5.73
N ARG A 110 0.81 -1.87 6.81
CA ARG A 110 1.99 -2.68 7.09
C ARG A 110 1.64 -4.14 7.31
N ALA A 111 0.58 -4.44 8.05
CA ALA A 111 0.07 -5.80 8.20
C ALA A 111 -0.41 -6.42 6.87
N GLN A 112 -1.06 -5.64 6.01
CA GLN A 112 -1.48 -6.10 4.68
C GLN A 112 -0.28 -6.33 3.75
N VAL A 113 0.66 -5.38 3.69
CA VAL A 113 1.89 -5.49 2.87
C VAL A 113 2.74 -6.68 3.31
N ARG A 114 2.79 -6.98 4.61
CA ARG A 114 3.47 -8.18 5.12
C ARG A 114 2.95 -9.45 4.48
N LEU A 115 1.64 -9.61 4.36
CA LEU A 115 1.02 -10.82 3.82
C LEU A 115 1.27 -11.02 2.33
N LEU A 116 1.59 -9.96 1.57
CA LEU A 116 2.05 -10.10 0.18
C LEU A 116 3.34 -10.94 0.07
N PHE A 117 4.12 -11.05 1.14
CA PHE A 117 5.41 -11.76 1.16
C PHE A 117 5.36 -13.04 2.00
N ASP A 118 4.17 -13.53 2.36
CA ASP A 118 3.99 -14.83 2.98
C ASP A 118 4.22 -15.93 1.95
N THR A 119 5.17 -16.83 2.22
CA THR A 119 5.56 -17.91 1.30
C THR A 119 4.50 -18.97 1.11
N THR A 120 3.41 -18.93 1.90
CA THR A 120 2.27 -19.85 1.79
C THR A 120 1.11 -19.28 0.96
N LEU A 121 1.19 -18.00 0.58
CA LEU A 121 0.12 -17.27 -0.11
C LEU A 121 0.46 -16.90 -1.55
N GLU A 122 1.55 -17.44 -2.09
CA GLU A 122 2.00 -17.13 -3.45
C GLU A 122 0.96 -17.57 -4.50
N ASP A 123 0.41 -16.60 -5.23
CA ASP A 123 -0.48 -16.77 -6.37
C ASP A 123 -0.57 -15.44 -7.14
N TRP A 124 -0.14 -15.40 -8.42
CA TRP A 124 -0.12 -14.14 -9.17
C TRP A 124 -1.53 -13.51 -9.30
N PHE A 125 -2.57 -14.32 -9.54
CA PHE A 125 -3.92 -13.80 -9.75
C PHE A 125 -4.45 -13.17 -8.46
N ALA A 126 -4.30 -13.88 -7.34
CA ALA A 126 -4.70 -13.38 -6.03
C ALA A 126 -3.86 -12.19 -5.56
N PHE A 127 -2.58 -12.11 -5.93
CA PHE A 127 -1.72 -10.97 -5.63
C PHE A 127 -2.10 -9.72 -6.42
N ALA A 128 -2.25 -9.85 -7.74
CA ALA A 128 -2.20 -8.72 -8.66
C ALA A 128 -3.50 -7.90 -8.72
N SER A 129 -4.65 -8.48 -8.39
CA SER A 129 -5.96 -7.82 -8.53
C SER A 129 -6.93 -8.17 -7.41
N SER A 130 -7.82 -7.23 -7.14
CA SER A 130 -9.01 -7.37 -6.32
C SER A 130 -10.11 -8.18 -7.00
N LYS A 131 -10.00 -8.46 -8.31
CA LYS A 131 -10.96 -9.30 -9.02
C LYS A 131 -11.04 -10.70 -8.40
N LYS A 132 -12.25 -11.15 -8.10
CA LYS A 132 -12.50 -12.53 -7.64
C LYS A 132 -12.49 -13.53 -8.79
N ASP A 133 -11.87 -14.69 -8.58
CA ASP A 133 -12.05 -15.83 -9.50
C ASP A 133 -13.46 -16.39 -9.30
N SER A 134 -14.21 -16.54 -10.39
CA SER A 134 -15.55 -17.12 -10.35
C SER A 134 -15.55 -18.62 -10.07
N LYS A 135 -14.42 -19.30 -10.28
CA LYS A 135 -14.28 -20.74 -10.03
C LYS A 135 -14.07 -21.05 -8.55
N ASP A 136 -13.34 -20.19 -7.85
CA ASP A 136 -13.14 -20.28 -6.42
C ASP A 136 -13.27 -18.89 -5.76
N PRO A 137 -14.50 -18.39 -5.59
CA PRO A 137 -14.75 -17.09 -4.99
C PRO A 137 -14.50 -17.08 -3.49
N GLN A 138 -14.22 -18.22 -2.84
CA GLN A 138 -14.01 -18.29 -1.40
C GLN A 138 -12.53 -18.39 -1.00
N ASP A 139 -11.64 -18.56 -1.99
CA ASP A 139 -10.19 -18.56 -1.80
C ASP A 139 -9.74 -17.36 -0.95
N PRO A 140 -9.17 -17.60 0.24
CA PRO A 140 -8.70 -16.56 1.15
C PRO A 140 -7.62 -15.67 0.54
N ARG A 141 -6.79 -16.18 -0.36
CA ARG A 141 -5.67 -15.44 -0.96
C ARG A 141 -6.16 -14.22 -1.74
N GLN A 142 -7.31 -14.33 -2.39
CA GLN A 142 -7.87 -13.26 -3.24
C GLN A 142 -8.34 -12.01 -2.46
N PHE A 143 -8.39 -12.05 -1.14
CA PHE A 143 -8.70 -10.87 -0.29
C PHE A 143 -7.43 -10.11 0.14
N LEU A 144 -6.26 -10.65 -0.17
CA LEU A 144 -4.93 -10.17 0.23
C LEU A 144 -4.13 -9.74 -1.01
N ASN A 145 -4.72 -8.82 -1.78
CA ASN A 145 -4.19 -8.37 -3.05
C ASN A 145 -3.57 -6.96 -2.96
N ILE A 146 -2.61 -6.68 -3.84
CA ILE A 146 -1.95 -5.37 -3.92
C ILE A 146 -2.90 -4.26 -4.36
N GLU A 147 -3.90 -4.58 -5.19
CA GLU A 147 -4.90 -3.62 -5.67
C GLU A 147 -5.79 -3.08 -4.52
N GLY A 148 -6.12 -3.91 -3.52
CA GLY A 148 -6.87 -3.51 -2.34
C GLY A 148 -6.07 -2.57 -1.42
N ILE A 149 -4.78 -2.81 -1.29
CA ILE A 149 -3.84 -1.90 -0.59
C ILE A 149 -3.74 -0.57 -1.35
N HIS A 150 -3.58 -0.64 -2.68
CA HIS A 150 -3.59 0.52 -3.59
C HIS A 150 -4.87 1.36 -3.42
N ASN A 151 -6.04 0.72 -3.51
CA ASN A 151 -7.33 1.39 -3.38
C ASN A 151 -7.45 2.09 -2.02
N THR A 152 -7.00 1.44 -0.95
CA THR A 152 -7.00 2.01 0.40
C THR A 152 -6.20 3.31 0.49
N ILE A 153 -5.07 3.43 -0.22
CA ILE A 153 -4.30 4.68 -0.27
C ILE A 153 -5.05 5.76 -1.04
N HIS A 154 -5.64 5.43 -2.18
CA HIS A 154 -6.48 6.36 -2.95
C HIS A 154 -7.61 6.94 -2.08
N GLY A 155 -8.34 6.10 -1.35
CA GLY A 155 -9.35 6.54 -0.39
C GLY A 155 -8.78 7.38 0.76
N ALA A 156 -7.71 6.91 1.39
CA ALA A 156 -7.14 7.57 2.58
C ALA A 156 -6.55 8.96 2.29
N VAL A 157 -6.04 9.19 1.07
CA VAL A 157 -5.53 10.50 0.64
C VAL A 157 -6.66 11.35 0.02
N GLY A 158 -7.54 10.70 -0.73
CA GLY A 158 -8.29 11.35 -1.79
C GLY A 158 -9.80 11.31 -1.68
N HIS A 159 -10.38 10.71 -0.65
CA HIS A 159 -11.84 10.68 -0.44
C HIS A 159 -12.51 12.04 -0.70
N ASN A 160 -13.56 12.13 -1.52
CA ASN A 160 -14.18 13.42 -1.90
C ASN A 160 -13.21 14.43 -2.56
N SER A 161 -12.20 13.94 -3.29
CA SER A 161 -11.21 14.76 -4.00
C SER A 161 -10.54 13.97 -5.13
N TYR A 162 -9.51 14.55 -5.75
CA TYR A 162 -8.85 14.00 -6.94
C TYR A 162 -8.32 12.58 -6.74
N MET A 163 -7.48 12.36 -5.73
CA MET A 163 -6.88 11.04 -5.47
C MET A 163 -7.90 9.94 -5.21
N GLY A 164 -9.15 10.24 -4.84
CA GLY A 164 -10.17 9.25 -4.49
C GLY A 164 -11.02 8.79 -5.65
N ASP A 165 -10.89 9.41 -6.83
CA ASP A 165 -11.67 9.11 -8.03
C ASP A 165 -10.76 8.65 -9.18
N PRO A 166 -10.95 7.43 -9.73
CA PRO A 166 -10.13 6.93 -10.83
C PRO A 166 -10.09 7.83 -12.07
N ALA A 167 -11.14 8.60 -12.34
CA ALA A 167 -11.19 9.51 -13.48
C ALA A 167 -10.28 10.74 -13.34
N SER A 168 -9.79 11.02 -12.13
CA SER A 168 -9.07 12.27 -11.83
C SER A 168 -7.80 12.08 -10.98
N ALA A 169 -7.59 10.93 -10.37
CA ALA A 169 -6.49 10.71 -9.41
C ALA A 169 -5.11 11.01 -9.99
N SER A 170 -4.89 10.72 -11.27
CA SER A 170 -3.60 10.94 -11.93
C SER A 170 -3.20 12.42 -12.08
N TYR A 171 -4.13 13.37 -11.90
CA TYR A 171 -3.80 14.79 -11.89
C TYR A 171 -3.14 15.24 -10.58
N ASP A 172 -3.30 14.51 -9.47
CA ASP A 172 -2.63 14.83 -8.22
C ASP A 172 -1.17 14.31 -8.26
N PRO A 173 -0.16 15.17 -8.03
CA PRO A 173 1.24 14.76 -8.07
C PRO A 173 1.62 13.55 -7.19
N ILE A 174 0.93 13.32 -6.06
CA ILE A 174 1.23 12.19 -5.16
C ILE A 174 0.89 10.83 -5.78
N PHE A 175 0.01 10.80 -6.80
CA PHE A 175 -0.37 9.62 -7.56
C PHE A 175 0.86 8.83 -8.02
N TYR A 176 1.85 9.52 -8.59
CA TYR A 176 3.03 8.89 -9.16
C TYR A 176 3.94 8.29 -8.07
N PHE A 177 3.99 8.88 -6.88
CA PHE A 177 4.76 8.33 -5.75
C PHE A 177 4.10 7.08 -5.17
N HIS A 178 2.77 7.10 -5.10
CA HIS A 178 1.97 5.94 -4.74
C HIS A 178 2.20 4.78 -5.73
N HIS A 179 1.99 5.02 -7.02
CA HIS A 179 2.17 3.99 -8.05
C HIS A 179 3.62 3.52 -8.20
N CYS A 180 4.61 4.36 -7.91
CA CYS A 180 6.01 3.92 -7.86
C CYS A 180 6.27 2.92 -6.71
N ASN A 181 5.52 3.02 -5.60
CA ASN A 181 5.57 2.01 -4.54
C ASN A 181 4.78 0.74 -4.92
N ILE A 182 3.68 0.85 -5.66
CA ILE A 182 2.97 -0.31 -6.20
C ILE A 182 3.86 -1.09 -7.18
N ASP A 183 4.57 -0.40 -8.07
CA ASP A 183 5.59 -1.03 -8.94
C ASP A 183 6.69 -1.70 -8.12
N ARG A 184 7.17 -1.04 -7.06
CA ARG A 184 8.16 -1.62 -6.12
C ARG A 184 7.66 -2.92 -5.51
N LEU A 185 6.46 -2.92 -4.93
CA LEU A 185 5.89 -4.10 -4.29
C LEU A 185 5.69 -5.25 -5.30
N THR A 186 5.26 -4.96 -6.52
CA THR A 186 5.18 -5.94 -7.62
C THR A 186 6.56 -6.51 -7.98
N ALA A 187 7.57 -5.67 -8.15
CA ALA A 187 8.93 -6.12 -8.46
C ALA A 187 9.53 -6.98 -7.32
N LEU A 188 9.25 -6.62 -6.06
CA LEU A 188 9.63 -7.42 -4.90
C LEU A 188 8.93 -8.78 -4.89
N TYR A 189 7.62 -8.82 -5.15
CA TYR A 189 6.83 -10.04 -5.20
C TYR A 189 7.35 -11.00 -6.30
N GLN A 190 7.58 -10.48 -7.51
CA GLN A 190 8.17 -11.23 -8.61
C GLN A 190 9.57 -11.77 -8.25
N ALA A 191 10.40 -10.96 -7.58
CA ALA A 191 11.72 -11.41 -7.15
C ALA A 191 11.66 -12.48 -6.05
N CYS A 192 10.63 -12.48 -5.20
CA CYS A 192 10.41 -13.48 -4.15
C CYS A 192 9.97 -14.83 -4.72
N PHE A 193 8.97 -14.81 -5.60
CA PHE A 193 8.20 -16.02 -5.96
C PHE A 193 8.35 -16.44 -7.43
N ASN A 194 8.95 -15.59 -8.27
CA ASN A 194 9.06 -15.82 -9.72
C ASN A 194 7.68 -16.06 -10.38
N GLU A 195 6.65 -15.43 -9.82
CA GLU A 195 5.26 -15.46 -10.28
C GLU A 195 5.02 -14.40 -11.37
N PHE A 196 4.12 -14.72 -12.31
CA PHE A 196 3.83 -13.90 -13.49
C PHE A 196 2.43 -14.20 -14.03
N PRO A 197 1.74 -13.27 -14.73
CA PRO A 197 0.42 -13.57 -15.25
C PRO A 197 0.46 -14.69 -16.30
N ASP A 198 -0.67 -15.36 -16.45
CA ASP A 198 -0.89 -16.32 -17.54
C ASP A 198 -0.55 -15.68 -18.90
N PRO A 199 0.06 -16.43 -19.85
CA PRO A 199 0.46 -15.89 -21.15
C PRO A 199 -0.64 -15.16 -21.92
N SER A 200 -1.90 -15.56 -21.80
CA SER A 200 -3.02 -14.89 -22.47
C SER A 200 -3.22 -13.46 -21.98
N ILE A 201 -3.10 -13.25 -20.66
CA ILE A 201 -3.16 -11.93 -20.03
C ILE A 201 -1.87 -11.17 -20.32
N ALA A 202 -0.73 -11.83 -20.15
CA ALA A 202 0.58 -11.19 -20.28
C ALA A 202 0.87 -10.62 -21.67
N ASN A 203 0.31 -11.23 -22.73
CA ASN A 203 0.40 -10.76 -24.12
C ASN A 203 -0.59 -9.63 -24.46
N THR A 204 -1.47 -9.22 -23.55
CA THR A 204 -2.42 -8.14 -23.81
C THR A 204 -1.68 -6.83 -24.08
N PRO A 205 -1.95 -6.13 -25.20
CA PRO A 205 -1.38 -4.82 -25.46
C PRO A 205 -1.77 -3.80 -24.37
N LEU A 206 -0.78 -3.23 -23.69
CA LEU A 206 -0.94 -2.18 -22.68
C LEU A 206 -1.05 -0.81 -23.35
N THR A 207 -2.11 -0.60 -24.13
CA THR A 207 -2.37 0.69 -24.76
C THR A 207 -2.69 1.75 -23.71
N PRO A 208 -2.31 3.02 -23.92
CA PRO A 208 -1.69 3.60 -25.13
C PRO A 208 -0.15 3.56 -25.15
N PHE A 209 0.51 2.78 -24.29
CA PHE A 209 1.98 2.79 -24.19
C PHE A 209 2.61 2.12 -25.41
N ARG A 210 3.16 2.91 -26.34
CA ARG A 210 3.81 2.40 -27.56
C ARG A 210 5.30 2.09 -27.34
N ILE A 211 5.80 1.04 -27.98
CA ILE A 211 7.23 0.69 -27.97
C ILE A 211 8.02 1.69 -28.81
N ARG A 212 7.46 2.14 -29.93
CA ARG A 212 8.07 3.13 -30.83
C ARG A 212 7.09 4.29 -31.09
N PRO A 213 7.58 5.53 -31.18
CA PRO A 213 6.76 6.66 -31.61
C PRO A 213 6.11 6.38 -32.98
N GLY A 214 4.81 6.57 -33.09
CA GLY A 214 4.06 6.40 -34.34
C GLY A 214 3.79 4.96 -34.77
N SER A 215 4.09 3.95 -33.96
CA SER A 215 3.72 2.55 -34.23
C SER A 215 2.45 2.12 -33.50
N ASP A 216 1.77 1.09 -34.02
CA ASP A 216 0.69 0.40 -33.32
C ASP A 216 1.18 -0.68 -32.32
N ASP A 217 2.49 -0.95 -32.29
CA ASP A 217 3.07 -1.86 -31.29
C ASP A 217 3.03 -1.21 -29.90
N ALA A 218 2.21 -1.77 -29.02
CA ALA A 218 2.15 -1.40 -27.61
C ALA A 218 3.01 -2.34 -26.76
N TRP A 219 3.48 -1.83 -25.62
CA TRP A 219 4.12 -2.66 -24.60
C TRP A 219 3.16 -3.76 -24.13
N THR A 220 3.69 -4.92 -23.79
CA THR A 220 2.96 -6.00 -23.11
C THR A 220 3.49 -6.20 -21.69
N SER A 221 2.86 -7.10 -20.92
CA SER A 221 3.41 -7.45 -19.60
C SER A 221 4.77 -8.15 -19.76
N TYR A 222 4.97 -8.95 -20.81
CA TYR A 222 6.27 -9.59 -21.08
C TYR A 222 7.40 -8.59 -21.27
N ASP A 223 7.14 -7.51 -22.00
CA ASP A 223 8.12 -6.45 -22.21
C ASP A 223 8.45 -5.68 -20.91
N SER A 224 7.58 -5.80 -19.90
CA SER A 224 7.72 -5.16 -18.59
C SER A 224 8.01 -6.13 -17.44
N ASN A 225 8.41 -7.37 -17.73
CA ASN A 225 8.71 -8.39 -16.71
C ASN A 225 9.97 -8.11 -15.88
N SER A 226 10.71 -7.04 -16.21
CA SER A 226 11.91 -6.63 -15.49
C SER A 226 12.05 -5.11 -15.49
N THR A 227 12.10 -4.52 -14.30
CA THR A 227 12.39 -3.08 -14.10
C THR A 227 13.71 -2.65 -14.73
N ARG A 228 14.68 -3.57 -14.82
CA ARG A 228 16.00 -3.31 -15.41
C ARG A 228 15.93 -3.02 -16.91
N ALA A 229 14.93 -3.55 -17.62
CA ALA A 229 14.69 -3.23 -19.03
C ALA A 229 14.38 -1.74 -19.23
N PHE A 230 13.83 -1.08 -18.21
CA PHE A 230 13.55 0.35 -18.19
C PHE A 230 14.66 1.18 -17.52
N GLY A 231 15.80 0.56 -17.19
CA GLY A 231 16.96 1.24 -16.63
C GLY A 231 16.81 1.63 -15.15
N TYR A 232 15.93 0.98 -14.38
CA TYR A 232 15.81 1.19 -12.94
C TYR A 232 15.74 -0.14 -12.18
N THR A 233 15.90 -0.07 -10.86
CA THR A 233 15.68 -1.16 -9.91
C THR A 233 15.45 -0.55 -8.53
N TYR A 234 15.07 -1.37 -7.56
CA TYR A 234 14.83 -0.95 -6.18
C TYR A 234 16.00 -1.31 -5.26
N PRO A 235 16.25 -0.54 -4.17
CA PRO A 235 17.37 -0.79 -3.27
C PRO A 235 17.46 -2.24 -2.76
N GLU A 236 16.31 -2.85 -2.49
CA GLU A 236 16.19 -4.24 -2.03
C GLU A 236 16.68 -5.25 -3.08
N LEU A 237 16.53 -4.92 -4.37
CA LEU A 237 16.86 -5.77 -5.51
C LEU A 237 18.22 -5.41 -6.15
N ALA A 238 18.85 -4.32 -5.70
CA ALA A 238 20.07 -3.78 -6.31
C ALA A 238 21.20 -4.81 -6.35
N ASN A 239 21.34 -5.60 -5.29
CA ASN A 239 22.36 -6.65 -5.15
C ASN A 239 21.93 -8.02 -5.69
N GLY A 240 20.80 -8.09 -6.40
CA GLY A 240 20.27 -9.34 -6.94
C GLY A 240 19.62 -10.26 -5.90
N ALA A 241 19.13 -9.71 -4.78
CA ALA A 241 18.34 -10.48 -3.81
C ALA A 241 17.06 -11.01 -4.45
N SER A 242 16.73 -12.27 -4.18
CA SER A 242 15.55 -12.95 -4.71
C SER A 242 15.22 -14.20 -3.89
N GLY A 243 14.11 -14.86 -4.22
CA GLY A 243 13.67 -16.12 -3.64
C GLY A 243 13.13 -16.00 -2.21
N THR A 244 12.91 -17.16 -1.59
CA THR A 244 12.34 -17.32 -0.25
C THR A 244 13.04 -16.47 0.82
N GLN A 245 14.37 -16.30 0.74
CA GLN A 245 15.10 -15.51 1.74
C GLN A 245 14.72 -14.02 1.67
N LEU A 246 14.48 -13.48 0.47
CA LEU A 246 13.98 -12.12 0.30
C LEU A 246 12.56 -12.01 0.88
N ALA A 247 11.69 -12.97 0.55
CA ALA A 247 10.31 -13.01 1.07
C ALA A 247 10.27 -12.97 2.60
N LEU A 248 11.04 -13.85 3.26
CA LEU A 248 11.14 -13.90 4.72
C LEU A 248 11.69 -12.60 5.33
N ASN A 249 12.63 -11.93 4.64
CA ASN A 249 13.17 -10.65 5.10
C ASN A 249 12.12 -9.54 5.01
N LEU A 250 11.36 -9.48 3.91
CA LEU A 250 10.29 -8.50 3.72
C LEU A 250 9.14 -8.75 4.71
N PHE A 251 8.73 -10.00 4.88
CA PHE A 251 7.74 -10.42 5.85
C PHE A 251 8.11 -10.01 7.29
N LYS A 252 9.39 -10.14 7.68
CA LYS A 252 9.91 -9.62 8.96
C LYS A 252 9.95 -8.09 9.00
N THR A 253 10.36 -7.47 7.89
CA THR A 253 10.49 -6.01 7.77
C THR A 253 9.17 -5.31 7.96
N TYR A 254 8.06 -5.89 7.50
CA TYR A 254 6.69 -5.37 7.65
C TYR A 254 5.93 -6.00 8.82
N SER A 255 6.64 -6.51 9.83
CA SER A 255 6.04 -7.05 11.06
C SER A 255 4.99 -6.12 11.66
N PHE A 256 3.99 -6.73 12.29
CA PHE A 256 2.89 -6.02 12.96
C PHE A 256 3.43 -5.02 13.99
N VAL A 257 2.80 -3.86 14.06
CA VAL A 257 3.15 -2.80 15.02
C VAL A 257 1.88 -2.30 15.66
N ASP A 258 1.95 -2.06 16.96
CA ASP A 258 0.91 -1.38 17.73
C ASP A 258 0.77 0.08 17.24
N PRO A 259 -0.38 0.49 16.69
CA PRO A 259 -0.69 1.89 16.37
C PRO A 259 -0.34 2.89 17.46
N ASP A 260 -0.56 2.56 18.73
CA ASP A 260 -0.33 3.47 19.87
C ASP A 260 1.17 3.70 20.13
N SER A 261 2.03 2.82 19.60
CA SER A 261 3.49 2.97 19.69
C SER A 261 4.09 3.93 18.66
N ILE A 262 3.30 4.33 17.65
CA ILE A 262 3.72 5.15 16.51
C ILE A 262 3.68 6.63 16.90
N LYS A 263 4.86 7.29 16.88
CA LYS A 263 4.98 8.72 17.18
C LYS A 263 4.88 9.53 15.89
N ASP A 264 3.69 10.03 15.59
CA ASP A 264 3.48 10.97 14.48
C ASP A 264 4.23 12.30 14.73
N THR A 265 5.32 12.50 13.99
CA THR A 265 6.17 13.69 14.11
C THR A 265 5.67 14.89 13.29
N ASN A 266 4.69 14.70 12.40
CA ASN A 266 4.22 15.71 11.43
C ASN A 266 2.77 16.15 11.67
N ARG A 267 2.26 15.98 12.89
CA ARG A 267 0.91 16.36 13.28
C ARG A 267 0.67 17.86 13.04
N ASN A 268 0.04 18.21 11.91
CA ASN A 268 -0.30 19.59 11.56
C ASN A 268 -1.27 20.19 12.61
N PRO A 269 -0.84 21.17 13.44
CA PRO A 269 -1.64 21.67 14.56
C PRO A 269 -2.94 22.37 14.13
N ASN A 270 -3.02 22.85 12.89
CA ASN A 270 -4.18 23.61 12.38
C ASN A 270 -5.39 22.73 12.00
N ARG A 271 -5.27 21.40 12.04
CA ARG A 271 -6.40 20.49 11.78
C ARG A 271 -7.39 20.37 12.95
N ARG A 272 -7.06 20.91 14.15
CA ARG A 272 -7.92 20.94 15.34
C ARG A 272 -8.93 22.11 15.37
N ARG A 273 -9.63 22.35 14.25
CA ARG A 273 -10.88 23.14 14.24
C ARG A 273 -12.10 22.31 13.83
N ARG A 274 -12.24 21.13 14.43
CA ARG A 274 -13.55 20.57 14.83
C ARG A 274 -13.33 19.52 15.93
N ARG A 275 -13.43 20.03 17.16
CA ARG A 275 -13.57 19.38 18.50
C ARG A 275 -12.55 18.29 18.87
N ASP A 276 -11.65 18.60 19.81
CA ASP A 276 -11.85 18.22 21.23
C ASP A 276 -10.87 18.93 22.17
N VAL A 277 -11.33 19.14 23.42
CA VAL A 277 -10.85 20.07 24.45
C VAL A 277 -9.95 19.39 25.49
N SER A 278 -9.03 20.16 26.09
CA SER A 278 -8.27 19.93 27.35
C SER A 278 -7.07 18.94 27.25
N THR A 279 -5.86 19.17 27.80
CA THR A 279 -5.31 20.09 28.81
C THR A 279 -3.78 20.27 28.62
N ARG A 280 -3.23 21.35 29.23
CA ARG A 280 -1.81 21.79 29.33
C ARG A 280 -0.96 20.82 30.19
N ASP A 281 0.37 20.83 30.35
CA ASP A 281 1.55 21.64 29.97
C ASP A 281 2.83 20.82 30.26
N VAL A 282 4.02 21.40 29.99
CA VAL A 282 5.37 21.13 30.58
C VAL A 282 6.45 20.44 29.70
N SER A 283 7.12 21.30 28.90
CA SER A 283 8.58 21.52 28.68
C SER A 283 9.63 20.39 28.46
N GLY A 284 10.39 20.52 27.34
CA GLY A 284 11.87 20.52 27.30
C GLY A 284 12.62 19.27 26.76
N PRO A 285 13.52 19.37 25.74
CA PRO A 285 14.22 18.24 25.10
C PRO A 285 15.59 17.93 25.77
N PRO A 286 16.19 16.71 25.65
CA PRO A 286 17.30 16.54 24.68
C PRO A 286 17.77 15.11 24.25
N SER A 287 18.48 15.09 23.11
CA SER A 287 19.67 14.31 22.70
C SER A 287 19.77 12.79 22.90
N MET A 288 19.62 11.99 21.82
CA MET A 288 20.31 10.70 21.69
C MET A 288 20.57 10.21 20.24
N TYR A 289 20.74 11.11 19.26
CA TYR A 289 21.11 10.74 17.87
C TYR A 289 22.63 10.47 17.66
N ARG A 290 23.39 10.19 18.73
CA ARG A 290 24.86 10.02 18.65
C ARG A 290 25.41 8.66 19.09
N LYS A 291 24.55 7.66 19.33
CA LYS A 291 24.97 6.30 19.73
C LYS A 291 24.56 5.16 18.79
N ALA A 292 23.82 5.42 17.71
CA ALA A 292 23.35 4.37 16.79
C ALA A 292 24.38 3.92 15.73
N SER A 293 25.48 4.66 15.52
CA SER A 293 26.46 4.37 14.48
C SER A 293 27.57 3.37 14.87
N ARG A 294 27.51 2.71 16.04
CA ARG A 294 28.56 1.77 16.49
C ARG A 294 28.14 0.31 16.62
N TYR A 295 26.88 -0.02 16.36
CA TYR A 295 26.40 -1.42 16.40
C TYR A 295 26.45 -2.13 15.03
N LEU A 296 26.47 -1.37 13.92
CA LEU A 296 26.43 -1.93 12.57
C LEU A 296 27.78 -2.47 12.04
N GLU A 297 28.92 -2.07 12.62
CA GLU A 297 30.24 -2.41 12.08
C GLU A 297 30.83 -3.75 12.57
N ARG A 298 30.17 -4.47 13.49
CA ARG A 298 30.73 -5.73 14.05
C ARG A 298 30.00 -7.02 13.68
N GLY A 299 28.87 -6.94 12.96
CA GLY A 299 28.08 -8.13 12.57
C GLY A 299 28.42 -8.73 11.20
N LEU A 300 29.13 -8.00 10.32
CA LEU A 300 29.26 -8.36 8.90
C LEU A 300 30.52 -9.15 8.52
N ALA A 301 31.41 -9.45 9.48
CA ALA A 301 32.74 -10.00 9.17
C ALA A 301 32.87 -11.54 9.26
N LYS A 302 31.77 -12.33 9.30
CA LYS A 302 31.90 -13.79 9.49
C LYS A 302 30.93 -14.70 8.71
N ALA A 303 30.22 -14.19 7.71
CA ALA A 303 29.19 -14.96 6.98
C ALA A 303 29.47 -15.13 5.48
N TYR A 304 30.74 -15.08 5.05
CA TYR A 304 31.13 -15.45 3.68
C TYR A 304 32.33 -16.37 3.72
N ASN A 305 32.07 -17.67 3.69
CA ASN A 305 32.91 -18.68 3.03
C ASN A 305 32.20 -20.02 3.09
N LEU A 306 31.60 -20.44 1.97
CA LEU A 306 31.70 -21.80 1.42
C LEU A 306 30.96 -21.87 0.08
N ALA A 307 31.70 -22.27 -0.95
CA ALA A 307 31.23 -22.48 -2.31
C ALA A 307 30.82 -23.94 -2.52
N GLY A 308 29.82 -24.19 -3.39
CA GLY A 308 29.47 -25.54 -3.86
C GLY A 308 27.99 -25.73 -4.16
N PHE A 309 27.50 -25.12 -5.23
CA PHE A 309 26.10 -25.24 -5.65
C PHE A 309 25.89 -26.48 -6.52
N ARG A 310 25.13 -27.45 -6.01
CA ARG A 310 24.21 -28.34 -6.77
C ARG A 310 23.45 -29.25 -5.79
N GLN A 311 22.24 -28.87 -5.40
CA GLN A 311 21.10 -29.78 -5.42
C GLN A 311 19.77 -29.05 -5.24
N ARG A 312 18.80 -29.54 -6.00
CA ARG A 312 17.37 -29.30 -5.92
C ARG A 312 16.92 -29.55 -4.47
N ILE A 313 16.44 -28.51 -3.78
CA ILE A 313 15.87 -28.68 -2.44
C ILE A 313 14.42 -29.10 -2.64
N GLU A 314 14.16 -30.39 -2.44
CA GLU A 314 12.87 -30.85 -1.95
C GLU A 314 12.69 -30.21 -0.56
N ALA A 315 11.63 -29.42 -0.42
CA ALA A 315 11.31 -28.68 0.80
C ALA A 315 11.18 -29.66 1.98
N THR A 316 12.19 -29.66 2.85
CA THR A 316 12.15 -30.33 4.15
C THR A 316 11.73 -29.28 5.17
N THR A 317 10.45 -29.38 5.57
CA THR A 317 9.90 -29.00 6.88
C THR A 317 10.58 -27.85 7.63
N PHE A 318 9.94 -26.68 7.62
CA PHE A 318 10.12 -25.66 8.66
C PHE A 318 9.01 -25.80 9.71
N THR A 319 9.41 -26.12 10.93
CA THR A 319 8.72 -25.91 12.23
C THR A 319 9.39 -24.68 12.87
N GLU A 320 8.79 -23.77 13.64
CA GLU A 320 7.55 -23.72 14.43
C GLU A 320 6.95 -22.29 14.40
N THR A 321 5.67 -22.12 14.05
CA THR A 321 4.75 -21.20 14.77
C THR A 321 4.06 -21.99 15.87
N LYS A 322 4.40 -21.70 17.12
CA LYS A 322 3.73 -22.34 18.26
C LYS A 322 2.26 -21.95 18.30
N PRO A 323 1.34 -22.86 18.69
CA PRO A 323 -0.02 -22.50 19.04
C PRO A 323 -0.02 -21.55 20.24
N ALA A 324 -1.01 -20.65 20.29
CA ALA A 324 -1.26 -19.76 21.40
C ALA A 324 -1.43 -20.55 22.70
N MET A 325 -0.41 -20.50 23.57
CA MET A 325 -0.56 -20.72 25.00
C MET A 325 -0.48 -19.35 25.65
N ALA A 326 -1.43 -19.04 26.55
CA ALA A 326 -1.33 -17.87 27.41
C ALA A 326 -0.01 -17.93 28.19
N GLY A 327 1.00 -17.19 27.74
CA GLY A 327 2.31 -17.10 28.39
C GLY A 327 3.50 -17.25 27.46
N ASP A 328 3.81 -16.20 26.69
CA ASP A 328 5.21 -15.81 26.51
C ASP A 328 5.29 -14.28 26.31
N GLU A 329 6.03 -13.60 27.16
CA GLU A 329 5.98 -12.13 27.39
C GLU A 329 6.65 -11.29 26.28
N THR A 330 6.94 -11.86 25.11
CA THR A 330 7.81 -11.21 24.11
C THR A 330 7.13 -10.66 22.86
N SER A 331 5.84 -10.91 22.63
CA SER A 331 5.07 -10.21 21.58
C SER A 331 3.64 -9.94 22.03
N THR A 332 3.27 -8.66 22.11
CA THR A 332 1.95 -8.19 22.60
C THR A 332 0.75 -8.77 21.84
N PHE A 333 0.95 -9.25 20.60
CA PHE A 333 -0.12 -9.76 19.71
C PHE A 333 0.03 -11.24 19.33
N GLY A 334 0.97 -11.99 19.93
CA GLY A 334 1.10 -13.44 19.72
C GLY A 334 1.48 -13.94 18.31
N GLY A 335 1.66 -13.05 17.33
CA GLY A 335 1.85 -13.43 15.92
C GLY A 335 0.54 -13.61 15.14
N ASP A 336 -0.59 -13.54 15.82
CA ASP A 336 -1.93 -13.70 15.26
C ASP A 336 -2.44 -12.38 14.67
N ALA A 337 -3.06 -12.46 13.50
CA ALA A 337 -3.73 -11.31 12.91
C ALA A 337 -5.18 -11.67 12.56
N ALA A 338 -6.11 -10.80 12.93
CA ALA A 338 -7.52 -10.96 12.61
C ALA A 338 -7.90 -10.03 11.46
N TYR A 339 -8.64 -10.56 10.49
CA TYR A 339 -9.06 -9.84 9.30
C TYR A 339 -10.57 -9.97 9.11
N ALA A 340 -11.18 -8.90 8.63
CA ALA A 340 -12.45 -8.96 7.93
C ALA A 340 -12.18 -8.97 6.42
N HIS A 341 -12.37 -10.12 5.80
CA HIS A 341 -12.39 -10.26 4.36
C HIS A 341 -13.78 -9.89 3.86
N PHE A 342 -13.85 -9.09 2.80
CA PHE A 342 -15.13 -8.78 2.19
C PHE A 342 -15.05 -8.89 0.68
N SER A 343 -16.19 -9.24 0.10
CA SER A 343 -16.43 -9.13 -1.33
C SER A 343 -17.66 -8.26 -1.59
N VAL A 344 -17.62 -7.44 -2.62
CA VAL A 344 -18.72 -6.54 -2.98
C VAL A 344 -18.68 -6.24 -4.47
N ASP A 345 -19.84 -6.09 -5.10
CA ASP A 345 -19.92 -5.51 -6.45
C ASP A 345 -19.47 -4.06 -6.38
N MET A 346 -18.36 -3.76 -7.04
CA MET A 346 -17.78 -2.42 -7.05
C MET A 346 -18.71 -1.38 -7.70
N HIS A 347 -19.73 -1.84 -8.43
CA HIS A 347 -20.74 -0.97 -9.02
C HIS A 347 -22.08 -1.01 -8.28
N SER A 348 -22.09 -1.36 -6.99
CA SER A 348 -23.30 -1.28 -6.15
C SER A 348 -23.85 0.15 -6.07
N ILE A 349 -22.97 1.15 -6.13
CA ILE A 349 -23.31 2.57 -6.33
C ILE A 349 -22.43 3.17 -7.44
N ASP A 350 -22.85 4.29 -8.01
CA ASP A 350 -22.20 4.94 -9.17
C ASP A 350 -21.07 5.90 -8.77
N GLU A 351 -20.30 5.56 -7.75
CA GLU A 351 -19.17 6.32 -7.26
C GLU A 351 -18.25 5.45 -6.37
N PRO A 352 -17.00 5.87 -6.14
CA PRO A 352 -16.15 5.21 -5.15
C PRO A 352 -16.78 5.23 -3.75
N PHE A 353 -16.49 4.20 -2.94
CA PHE A 353 -17.00 4.10 -1.57
C PHE A 353 -16.04 3.37 -0.65
N SER A 354 -16.24 3.52 0.66
CA SER A 354 -15.48 2.82 1.69
C SER A 354 -16.30 1.71 2.34
N VAL A 355 -15.68 0.55 2.53
CA VAL A 355 -16.17 -0.50 3.42
C VAL A 355 -15.47 -0.34 4.75
N VAL A 356 -16.22 0.09 5.76
CA VAL A 356 -15.73 0.41 7.10
C VAL A 356 -16.12 -0.70 8.06
N MET A 357 -15.14 -1.27 8.74
CA MET A 357 -15.38 -2.26 9.79
C MET A 357 -15.32 -1.58 11.15
N LYS A 358 -16.24 -1.95 12.03
CA LYS A 358 -16.29 -1.44 13.40
C LYS A 358 -16.24 -2.58 14.41
N VAL A 359 -15.56 -2.38 15.54
CA VAL A 359 -15.56 -3.24 16.71
C VAL A 359 -16.18 -2.46 17.86
N ASP A 360 -17.24 -2.98 18.49
CA ASP A 360 -17.98 -2.28 19.55
C ASP A 360 -18.47 -0.88 19.16
N GLY A 361 -18.80 -0.70 17.88
CA GLY A 361 -19.24 0.58 17.33
C GLY A 361 -18.11 1.58 17.04
N HIS A 362 -16.87 1.27 17.40
CA HIS A 362 -15.68 2.06 17.07
C HIS A 362 -15.10 1.64 15.71
N GLU A 363 -14.67 2.60 14.90
CA GLU A 363 -14.06 2.31 13.60
C GLU A 363 -12.73 1.58 13.79
N ALA A 364 -12.69 0.33 13.35
CA ALA A 364 -11.51 -0.51 13.41
C ALA A 364 -10.66 -0.40 12.16
N GLY A 365 -11.25 -0.04 11.04
CA GLY A 365 -10.52 0.09 9.80
C GLY A 365 -11.44 0.24 8.62
N SER A 366 -10.83 0.44 7.47
CA SER A 366 -11.55 0.64 6.23
C SER A 366 -10.69 0.22 5.04
N SER A 367 -11.37 -0.32 4.04
CA SER A 367 -10.85 -0.51 2.69
C SER A 367 -11.68 0.36 1.76
N TYR A 368 -11.07 0.76 0.66
CA TYR A 368 -11.72 1.61 -0.35
C TYR A 368 -12.04 0.79 -1.60
N VAL A 369 -13.17 1.10 -2.23
CA VAL A 369 -13.58 0.60 -3.53
C VAL A 369 -13.34 1.71 -4.55
N PHE A 370 -12.23 1.59 -5.28
CA PHE A 370 -11.78 2.59 -6.24
C PHE A 370 -12.42 2.32 -7.62
N ALA A 371 -13.70 2.64 -7.74
CA ALA A 371 -14.51 2.32 -8.92
C ALA A 371 -14.92 3.57 -9.70
N THR A 372 -14.98 3.45 -11.03
CA THR A 372 -15.63 4.45 -11.89
C THR A 372 -17.13 4.20 -11.97
N ARG A 373 -17.88 5.22 -12.42
CA ARG A 373 -19.29 5.07 -12.80
C ARG A 373 -19.48 3.94 -13.82
N LYS A 374 -20.62 3.24 -13.71
CA LYS A 374 -21.05 2.27 -14.74
C LYS A 374 -21.11 2.93 -16.11
N THR A 375 -20.56 2.26 -17.11
CA THR A 375 -20.76 2.65 -18.52
C THR A 375 -21.94 1.90 -19.14
N HIS A 376 -22.30 0.72 -18.61
CA HIS A 376 -23.37 -0.14 -19.12
C HIS A 376 -24.23 -0.71 -17.98
N HIS A 377 -25.55 -0.79 -18.20
CA HIS A 377 -26.48 -1.41 -17.25
C HIS A 377 -26.29 -2.93 -17.23
N GLY A 378 -25.92 -3.49 -16.07
CA GLY A 378 -25.84 -4.94 -15.83
C GLY A 378 -24.44 -5.50 -15.55
N ASP A 379 -23.38 -4.68 -15.67
CA ASP A 379 -22.01 -5.10 -15.36
C ASP A 379 -21.83 -5.26 -13.84
N VAL A 380 -21.83 -6.50 -13.38
CA VAL A 380 -21.45 -6.88 -12.01
C VAL A 380 -19.96 -7.19 -11.99
N MET A 381 -19.20 -6.49 -11.15
CA MET A 381 -17.78 -6.79 -10.91
C MET A 381 -17.54 -6.93 -9.42
N VAL A 382 -17.60 -8.17 -8.93
CA VAL A 382 -17.32 -8.48 -7.54
C VAL A 382 -15.81 -8.44 -7.31
N ILE A 383 -15.39 -7.57 -6.41
CA ILE A 383 -14.01 -7.45 -5.95
C ILE A 383 -13.89 -8.00 -4.53
N GLY A 384 -12.68 -8.40 -4.14
CA GLY A 384 -12.30 -8.83 -2.80
C GLY A 384 -11.24 -7.93 -2.20
N SER A 385 -11.35 -7.65 -0.90
CA SER A 385 -10.31 -6.97 -0.13
C SER A 385 -10.43 -7.35 1.36
N SER A 386 -9.57 -6.77 2.19
CA SER A 386 -9.45 -7.07 3.60
C SER A 386 -9.37 -5.80 4.45
N VAL A 387 -9.81 -5.90 5.69
CA VAL A 387 -9.57 -4.91 6.75
C VAL A 387 -8.95 -5.61 7.94
N VAL A 388 -7.85 -5.06 8.46
CA VAL A 388 -7.15 -5.59 9.64
C VAL A 388 -7.89 -5.19 10.91
N LEU A 389 -8.27 -6.18 11.72
CA LEU A 389 -9.03 -6.01 12.97
C LEU A 389 -8.21 -6.34 14.23
N THR A 390 -7.00 -6.90 14.07
CA THR A 390 -6.17 -7.41 15.18
C THR A 390 -6.09 -6.47 16.37
N PHE A 391 -5.82 -5.19 16.10
CA PHE A 391 -5.61 -4.19 17.14
C PHE A 391 -6.90 -3.92 17.94
N GLU A 392 -7.99 -3.58 17.27
CA GLU A 392 -9.23 -3.28 17.96
C GLU A 392 -9.82 -4.49 18.69
N LEU A 393 -9.72 -5.68 18.11
CA LEU A 393 -10.15 -6.90 18.80
C LEU A 393 -9.27 -7.19 20.02
N TYR A 394 -7.97 -6.89 19.98
CA TYR A 394 -7.10 -7.02 21.14
C TYR A 394 -7.50 -6.04 22.25
N HIS A 395 -7.70 -4.76 21.92
CA HIS A 395 -8.12 -3.74 22.88
C HIS A 395 -9.50 -3.99 23.49
N ALA A 396 -10.41 -4.59 22.73
CA ALA A 396 -11.71 -5.04 23.22
C ALA A 396 -11.65 -6.34 24.04
N GLY A 397 -10.49 -7.01 24.13
CA GLY A 397 -10.37 -8.31 24.79
C GLY A 397 -11.11 -9.44 24.07
N LEU A 398 -11.27 -9.29 22.75
CA LEU A 398 -11.99 -10.17 21.83
C LEU A 398 -11.07 -10.95 20.88
N LEU A 399 -9.79 -10.56 20.71
CA LEU A 399 -8.89 -11.17 19.72
C LEU A 399 -8.83 -12.70 19.82
N PHE A 400 -8.82 -13.24 21.04
CA PHE A 400 -8.76 -14.68 21.29
C PHE A 400 -10.13 -15.31 21.60
N LYS A 401 -11.22 -14.66 21.16
CA LYS A 401 -12.61 -15.10 21.34
C LYS A 401 -13.38 -15.01 20.01
N PRO A 402 -12.96 -15.76 18.98
CA PRO A 402 -13.60 -15.71 17.66
C PRO A 402 -15.11 -15.94 17.76
N GLU A 403 -15.58 -16.82 18.63
CA GLU A 403 -17.00 -17.09 18.88
C GLU A 403 -17.83 -15.85 19.27
N GLU A 404 -17.19 -14.81 19.79
CA GLU A 404 -17.83 -13.55 20.16
C GLU A 404 -17.80 -12.51 19.02
N TRP A 405 -16.88 -12.61 18.05
CA TRP A 405 -16.64 -11.55 17.05
C TRP A 405 -17.90 -11.10 16.32
N LYS A 406 -18.79 -12.04 15.96
CA LYS A 406 -20.04 -11.72 15.24
C LYS A 406 -20.96 -10.77 16.00
N LYS A 407 -20.87 -10.72 17.34
CA LYS A 407 -21.67 -9.81 18.18
C LYS A 407 -21.10 -8.40 18.23
N HIS A 408 -19.81 -8.26 17.96
CA HIS A 408 -19.04 -7.02 18.19
C HIS A 408 -18.60 -6.35 16.89
N VAL A 409 -18.43 -7.13 15.81
CA VAL A 409 -18.01 -6.62 14.51
C VAL A 409 -19.22 -6.25 13.66
N THR A 410 -19.21 -5.03 13.11
CA THR A 410 -20.26 -4.54 12.19
C THR A 410 -19.64 -3.87 10.97
N VAL A 411 -20.40 -3.78 9.87
CA VAL A 411 -19.98 -3.08 8.65
C VAL A 411 -20.80 -1.81 8.46
N GLU A 412 -20.14 -0.76 7.96
CA GLU A 412 -20.74 0.47 7.49
C GLU A 412 -20.19 0.78 6.10
N ILE A 413 -21.06 1.19 5.17
CA ILE A 413 -20.62 1.73 3.88
C ILE A 413 -20.67 3.25 3.94
N ARG A 414 -19.62 3.90 3.46
CA ARG A 414 -19.58 5.36 3.26
C ARG A 414 -19.40 5.67 1.78
N ASP A 415 -20.21 6.55 1.24
CA ASP A 415 -20.11 7.00 -0.16
C ASP A 415 -18.84 7.84 -0.42
N PHE A 416 -18.71 8.41 -1.61
CA PHE A 416 -17.54 9.20 -1.98
C PHE A 416 -17.36 10.49 -1.15
N VAL A 417 -18.45 11.06 -0.63
CA VAL A 417 -18.40 12.29 0.18
C VAL A 417 -18.26 12.01 1.67
N GLY A 418 -18.49 10.77 2.10
CA GLY A 418 -18.27 10.24 3.44
C GLY A 418 -19.54 9.99 4.22
N ASP A 419 -20.70 10.11 3.57
CA ASP A 419 -22.00 9.89 4.19
C ASP A 419 -22.31 8.38 4.24
N THR A 420 -22.97 7.96 5.31
CA THR A 420 -23.36 6.56 5.48
C THR A 420 -24.44 6.17 4.47
N VAL A 421 -24.22 5.04 3.81
CA VAL A 421 -25.14 4.49 2.80
C VAL A 421 -25.90 3.29 3.36
N ASP A 422 -27.16 3.15 2.96
CA ASP A 422 -27.99 2.01 3.32
C ASP A 422 -27.41 0.71 2.73
N LEU A 423 -27.17 -0.28 3.59
CA LEU A 423 -26.61 -1.58 3.21
C LEU A 423 -27.49 -2.35 2.22
N SER A 424 -28.79 -2.05 2.13
CA SER A 424 -29.68 -2.67 1.14
C SER A 424 -29.31 -2.38 -0.31
N LEU A 425 -28.49 -1.35 -0.57
CA LEU A 425 -27.92 -1.07 -1.89
C LEU A 425 -26.78 -2.02 -2.27
N PHE A 426 -26.29 -2.84 -1.32
CA PHE A 426 -25.15 -3.73 -1.50
C PHE A 426 -25.56 -5.20 -1.32
N PRO A 427 -26.44 -5.75 -2.17
CA PRO A 427 -26.93 -7.12 -2.04
C PRO A 427 -25.86 -8.19 -2.26
N THR A 428 -24.68 -7.81 -2.75
CA THR A 428 -23.52 -8.69 -2.98
C THR A 428 -22.44 -8.56 -1.88
N LEU A 429 -22.66 -7.68 -0.89
CA LEU A 429 -21.70 -7.50 0.21
C LEU A 429 -21.68 -8.74 1.10
N ASN A 430 -20.59 -9.48 0.99
CA ASN A 430 -20.29 -10.64 1.81
C ASN A 430 -19.08 -10.31 2.69
N VAL A 431 -19.16 -10.64 3.99
CA VAL A 431 -18.08 -10.37 4.96
C VAL A 431 -17.80 -11.61 5.79
N ILE A 432 -16.53 -12.03 5.79
CA ILE A 432 -16.02 -13.21 6.48
C ILE A 432 -14.90 -12.77 7.42
N LEU A 433 -15.07 -13.05 8.71
CA LEU A 433 -14.02 -12.80 9.70
C LEU A 433 -13.12 -14.03 9.78
N ARG A 434 -11.80 -13.82 9.79
CA ARG A 434 -10.80 -14.90 9.89
C ARG A 434 -9.67 -14.50 10.84
N SER A 435 -9.27 -15.44 11.69
CA SER A 435 -7.97 -15.43 12.38
C SER A 435 -6.91 -15.96 11.42
N CYS A 436 -5.72 -15.37 11.43
CA CYS A 436 -4.53 -15.94 10.81
C CYS A 436 -3.92 -16.91 11.81
N VAL A 437 -4.46 -18.14 11.88
CA VAL A 437 -3.84 -19.21 12.66
C VAL A 437 -3.01 -20.06 11.71
N HIS A 438 -1.74 -19.71 11.58
CA HIS A 438 -0.76 -20.65 11.04
C HIS A 438 -0.41 -21.66 12.14
N ASP A 439 -0.92 -22.88 12.06
CA ASP A 439 -0.50 -23.97 12.94
C ASP A 439 0.71 -24.70 12.35
N ALA A 440 1.79 -24.77 13.11
CA ALA A 440 2.98 -25.49 12.72
C ALA A 440 2.86 -27.02 12.77
N GLU A 441 1.76 -27.57 13.30
CA GLU A 441 1.51 -29.01 13.34
C GLU A 441 0.81 -29.55 12.08
N ASP A 442 0.69 -28.74 11.02
CA ASP A 442 -0.02 -29.15 9.82
C ASP A 442 0.67 -30.32 9.11
N LYS A 443 0.09 -31.52 9.27
CA LYS A 443 0.64 -32.79 8.76
C LYS A 443 0.40 -32.97 7.26
N ASP A 444 -0.47 -32.17 6.65
CA ASP A 444 -0.80 -32.29 5.23
C ASP A 444 -0.12 -31.24 4.35
N ASN A 445 0.61 -30.29 4.95
CA ASN A 445 1.33 -29.21 4.26
C ASN A 445 0.41 -28.39 3.33
N ASN A 446 -0.89 -28.35 3.59
CA ASN A 446 -1.86 -27.72 2.74
C ASN A 446 -2.29 -26.36 3.32
N PRO A 447 -1.87 -25.23 2.71
CA PRO A 447 -2.23 -23.91 3.19
C PRO A 447 -3.75 -23.62 3.14
N TYR A 448 -4.57 -24.46 2.48
CA TYR A 448 -6.02 -24.33 2.50
C TYR A 448 -6.68 -24.87 3.78
N THR A 449 -6.04 -25.78 4.52
CA THR A 449 -6.72 -26.57 5.55
C THR A 449 -7.10 -25.75 6.79
N LYS A 450 -6.36 -24.69 7.13
CA LYS A 450 -6.62 -23.88 8.35
C LYS A 450 -7.28 -22.53 8.17
N TRP A 451 -7.23 -21.94 6.97
CA TRP A 451 -7.95 -20.68 6.70
C TRP A 451 -9.47 -20.85 6.67
N SER A 452 -9.95 -22.10 6.59
CA SER A 452 -11.37 -22.45 6.48
C SER A 452 -12.03 -22.84 7.82
N GLU A 453 -11.27 -23.29 8.82
CA GLU A 453 -11.84 -23.83 10.07
C GLU A 453 -12.38 -22.74 11.02
N ASP A 454 -11.82 -21.52 11.00
CA ASP A 454 -12.22 -20.40 11.87
C ASP A 454 -12.96 -19.25 11.15
N ALA A 455 -13.58 -19.54 9.99
CA ALA A 455 -14.30 -18.52 9.22
C ALA A 455 -15.67 -18.21 9.81
N ILE A 456 -15.91 -16.95 10.20
CA ILE A 456 -17.20 -16.49 10.74
C ILE A 456 -17.91 -15.62 9.70
N GLN A 457 -19.01 -16.14 9.18
CA GLN A 457 -19.88 -15.42 8.26
C GLN A 457 -20.65 -14.30 8.98
N LEU A 458 -20.37 -13.05 8.65
CA LEU A 458 -21.03 -11.88 9.22
C LEU A 458 -22.24 -11.43 8.40
N TYR A 459 -22.04 -11.20 7.09
CA TYR A 459 -23.09 -10.86 6.12
C TYR A 459 -23.05 -11.85 4.95
N PRO A 460 -24.18 -12.43 4.52
CA PRO A 460 -24.22 -13.49 3.51
C PRO A 460 -23.85 -13.01 2.10
#